data_AF-A0A7C4FFW4-F1
#
_entry.id   AF-A0A7C4FFW4-F1
#
_cell.length_a   1.000
_cell.length_b   1.000
_cell.length_c   1.000
_cell.angle_alpha   90.00
_cell.angle_beta   90.00
_cell.angle_gamma   90.00
#
_symmetry.space_group_name_H-M   'P 1'
#
loop_
_entity.id
_entity.type
_entity.pdbx_description
1 polymer ?
#
loop_
_entity_poly.entity_id
_entity_poly.type
_entity_poly.pdbx_seq_one_letter_code
_entity_poly.pdbx_strand_id
1 'polypeptide(L)' 'MNSKRRKTLIPQPKSKFIRVKCNVCGNEQTIFDHATFPVRCLVCGTVLVKPTGGKAQLINAEIVKVFG' A
#
# COMPACT_ATOMS: atom_id res chain seq x y z
N MET A 1 -6.01 -4.58 -21.57
CA MET A 1 -5.95 -6.03 -21.25
C MET A 1 -6.63 -6.29 -19.90
N ASN A 2 -7.95 -6.50 -19.88
CA ASN A 2 -8.72 -6.67 -18.65
C ASN A 2 -9.19 -8.13 -18.51
N SER A 3 -8.23 -9.04 -18.29
CA SER A 3 -8.52 -10.44 -17.95
C SER A 3 -9.01 -10.49 -16.50
N LYS A 4 -10.31 -10.80 -16.31
CA LYS A 4 -10.86 -11.13 -14.99
C LYS A 4 -10.01 -12.27 -14.42
N ARG A 5 -9.51 -12.17 -13.17
CA ARG A 5 -8.59 -13.16 -12.56
C ARG A 5 -9.10 -14.61 -12.69
N ARG A 6 -10.42 -14.80 -12.65
CA ARG A 6 -11.09 -16.11 -12.78
C ARG A 6 -11.04 -16.73 -14.19
N LYS A 7 -10.56 -15.99 -15.19
CA LYS A 7 -10.44 -16.43 -16.59
C LYS A 7 -9.00 -16.79 -16.98
N THR A 8 -8.04 -16.69 -16.05
CA THR A 8 -6.62 -17.00 -16.29
C THR A 8 -6.28 -18.34 -15.65
N LEU A 9 -5.54 -19.21 -16.37
CA LEU A 9 -5.16 -20.55 -15.89
C LEU A 9 -4.36 -20.50 -14.58
N ILE A 10 -3.44 -19.54 -14.46
CA ILE A 10 -2.66 -19.30 -13.24
C ILE A 10 -2.82 -17.82 -12.86
N PRO A 11 -3.71 -17.48 -11.91
CA PRO A 11 -3.95 -16.10 -11.54
C PRO A 11 -2.81 -15.55 -10.67
N GLN A 12 -2.27 -14.39 -11.04
CA GLN A 12 -1.29 -13.66 -10.22
C GLN A 12 -1.98 -12.58 -9.37
N PRO A 13 -1.45 -12.30 -8.15
CA PRO A 13 -1.97 -11.22 -7.31
C PRO A 13 -1.72 -9.86 -7.97
N LYS A 14 -2.73 -8.99 -7.93
CA LYS A 14 -2.60 -7.59 -8.38
C LYS A 14 -2.01 -6.67 -7.30
N SER A 15 -1.98 -7.16 -6.07
CA SER A 15 -1.47 -6.45 -4.91
C SER A 15 0.05 -6.51 -4.85
N LYS A 16 0.66 -5.47 -4.28
CA LYS A 16 2.10 -5.28 -4.17
C LYS A 16 2.45 -4.74 -2.79
N PHE A 17 3.69 -4.96 -2.38
CA PHE A 17 4.24 -4.25 -1.23
C PHE A 17 4.88 -2.96 -1.72
N ILE A 18 4.73 -1.87 -0.98
CA ILE A 18 5.31 -0.58 -1.30
C ILE A 18 6.07 -0.04 -0.10
N ARG A 19 7.25 0.51 -0.33
CA ARG A 19 8.00 1.29 0.65
C ARG A 19 7.52 2.72 0.58
N VAL A 20 6.99 3.23 1.68
CA VAL A 20 6.52 4.60 1.82
C VAL A 20 7.40 5.36 2.79
N LYS A 21 7.58 6.65 2.54
CA LYS A 21 8.25 7.59 3.44
C LYS A 21 7.19 8.46 4.11
N CYS A 22 7.27 8.61 5.43
CA CYS A 22 6.40 9.49 6.19
C CYS A 22 6.82 10.95 5.99
N ASN A 23 5.88 11.82 5.63
CA ASN A 23 6.15 13.24 5.38
C ASN A 23 6.38 14.04 6.68
N VAL A 24 6.07 13.46 7.83
CA VAL A 24 6.18 14.12 9.15
C VAL A 24 7.52 13.84 9.83
N CYS A 25 7.96 12.57 9.85
CA CYS A 25 9.17 12.15 10.58
C CYS A 25 10.27 11.58 9.68
N GLY A 26 10.02 11.48 8.37
CA GLY A 26 10.98 10.92 7.41
C GLY A 26 11.17 9.40 7.50
N ASN A 27 10.49 8.71 8.42
CA ASN A 27 10.61 7.26 8.57
C ASN A 27 10.11 6.53 7.31
N GLU A 28 10.85 5.50 6.91
CA GLU A 28 10.47 4.64 5.79
C GLU A 28 9.85 3.34 6.29
N GLN A 29 8.70 2.98 5.74
CA GLN A 29 7.96 1.80 6.14
C GLN A 29 7.48 1.02 4.92
N THR A 30 7.58 -0.31 4.99
CA THR A 30 7.00 -1.18 3.96
C THR A 30 5.57 -1.52 4.35
N ILE A 31 4.63 -1.24 3.44
CA ILE A 31 3.19 -1.43 3.64
C ILE A 31 2.58 -2.20 2.46
N PHE A 32 1.39 -2.77 2.68
CA PHE A 32 0.63 -3.46 1.63
C PHE A 32 -0.28 -2.48 0.89
N ASP A 33 -0.31 -2.54 -0.45
CA ASP A 33 -1.05 -1.58 -1.27
C ASP A 33 -2.59 -1.70 -1.16
N HIS A 34 -3.13 -2.86 -0.76
CA HIS A 34 -4.56 -3.07 -0.48
C HIS A 34 -4.81 -3.25 1.03
N ALA A 35 -4.24 -2.38 1.86
CA ALA A 35 -4.43 -2.42 3.31
C ALA A 35 -5.92 -2.27 3.70
N THR A 36 -6.42 -3.19 4.53
CA THR A 36 -7.80 -3.18 5.06
C THR A 36 -7.93 -2.38 6.37
N PHE A 37 -6.82 -2.12 7.04
CA PHE A 37 -6.76 -1.34 8.28
C PHE A 37 -5.94 -0.06 8.08
N PRO A 38 -6.23 1.01 8.85
CA PRO A 38 -5.45 2.23 8.81
C PRO A 38 -4.02 1.95 9.28
N VAL A 39 -3.04 2.22 8.42
CA VAL A 39 -1.63 2.00 8.74
C VAL A 39 -1.07 3.26 9.38
N ARG A 40 -0.46 3.10 10.55
CA ARG A 40 0.20 4.17 11.30
C ARG A 40 1.71 4.06 11.13
N CYS A 41 2.37 5.21 11.14
CA CYS A 41 3.83 5.28 11.24
C CYS A 41 4.28 4.70 12.58
N LEU A 42 5.29 3.83 12.55
CA LEU A 42 5.84 3.21 13.77
C LEU A 42 6.59 4.19 14.67
N VAL A 43 7.01 5.34 14.14
CA VAL A 43 7.80 6.34 14.87
C VAL A 43 6.92 7.43 15.46
N CYS A 44 6.14 8.13 14.63
CA CYS A 44 5.32 9.27 15.07
C CYS A 44 3.83 8.96 15.26
N GLY A 45 3.39 7.73 14.99
CA GLY A 45 2.00 7.30 15.18
C GLY A 45 1.00 7.91 14.18
N THR A 46 1.42 8.79 13.27
CA THR A 46 0.54 9.42 12.28
C THR A 46 -0.03 8.39 11.31
N VAL A 47 -1.27 8.60 10.88
CA VAL A 47 -1.90 7.73 9.88
C VAL A 47 -1.27 8.01 8.52
N LEU A 48 -0.64 6.99 7.94
CA LEU A 48 0.00 7.04 6.63
C LEU A 48 -1.00 6.72 5.52
N VAL A 49 -1.88 5.73 5.77
CA VAL A 49 -2.79 5.16 4.78
C VAL A 49 -4.17 4.92 5.37
N LYS A 50 -5.20 5.24 4.58
CA LYS A 50 -6.61 4.91 4.87
C LYS A 50 -7.07 3.74 4.01
N PRO A 51 -7.75 2.73 4.59
CA PRO A 51 -8.29 1.62 3.83
C PRO A 51 -9.44 2.10 2.92
N THR A 52 -9.52 1.50 1.73
CA THR A 52 -10.63 1.68 0.79
C THR A 52 -11.09 0.30 0.30
N GLY A 53 -12.13 0.22 -0.53
CA GLY A 53 -12.57 -1.05 -1.14
C GLY A 53 -11.57 -1.70 -2.10
N GLY A 54 -10.45 -1.04 -2.41
CA GLY A 54 -9.41 -1.53 -3.32
C GLY A 54 -8.03 -1.12 -2.85
N LYS A 55 -7.30 -0.39 -3.69
CA LYS A 55 -6.00 0.17 -3.31
C LYS A 55 -6.18 1.21 -2.21
N ALA A 56 -5.43 1.04 -1.13
CA ALA A 56 -5.48 1.91 0.02
C ALA A 56 -4.96 3.31 -0.35
N GLN A 57 -5.56 4.32 0.26
CA GLN A 57 -5.29 5.72 -0.06
C GLN A 57 -4.18 6.26 0.84
N LEU A 58 -3.12 6.80 0.24
CA LEU A 58 -2.04 7.48 0.96
C LEU A 58 -2.53 8.87 1.43
N ILE A 59 -2.25 9.23 2.68
CA ILE A 59 -2.62 10.53 3.27
C ILE A 59 -1.38 11.38 3.51
N ASN A 60 -0.47 10.89 4.37
CA ASN A 60 0.72 11.64 4.82
C ASN A 60 2.03 10.91 4.47
N ALA A 61 2.06 10.25 3.32
CA ALA A 61 3.16 9.40 2.92
C ALA A 61 3.40 9.40 1.41
N GLU A 62 4.66 9.28 1.02
CA GLU A 62 5.12 9.22 -0.37
C GLU A 62 5.68 7.84 -0.71
N ILE A 63 5.45 7.35 -1.92
CA ILE A 63 5.96 6.04 -2.36
C ILE A 63 7.42 6.19 -2.81
N VAL A 64 8.32 5.50 -2.13
CA VAL A 64 9.75 5.45 -2.48
C VAL A 64 10.05 4.30 -3.43
N LYS A 65 9.46 3.12 -3.14
CA LYS A 65 9.74 1.90 -3.91
C LYS A 65 8.52 1.01 -3.97
N VAL A 66 8.31 0.36 -5.12
CA VAL A 66 7.32 -0.70 -5.28
C VAL A 66 8.06 -2.03 -5.36
N PHE A 67 7.68 -2.97 -4.51
CA PHE A 67 8.13 -4.35 -4.55
C PHE A 67 7.09 -5.18 -5.31
N GLY A 68 7.51 -5.85 -6.37
CA GLY A 68 6.64 -6.68 -7.19
C GLY A 68 7.45 -7.61 -8.06
#